data_AF-A0A834R6P3-F1
#
_entry.id   AF-A0A834R6P3-F1
#
_cell.length_a   1.000
_cell.length_b   1.000
_cell.length_c   1.000
_cell.angle_alpha   90.00
_cell.angle_beta   90.00
_cell.angle_gamma   90.00
#
_symmetry.space_group_name_H-M   'P 1'
#
loop_
_entity.id
_entity.type
_entity.pdbx_description
1 polymer ?
#
loop_
_entity_poly.entity_id
_entity_poly.type
_entity_poly.pdbx_seq_one_letter_code
_entity_poly.pdbx_strand_id
1 'polypeptide(L)'
;MLFVLEKKTIMASKTFKIIDTLRKRLHIASATSVPKKGVIFGYNQIKHDCCYCLGICLDKNEIPCDNQLIGVFILNQTYEDVSITETVKELTKKSSGKILIYHNDYKLDKKHNEVFVLFDAKKNKLSEINCEEVSYQEALEPLVLIELNYLFRIKFKLIDNMDDVIAKEFKIAYEDLEKIEFKLDQSSFKLNKGNNQLIDLSIENLYEQMDKIEEFSDVQMPPKIRKKVLEKAQKQLRSTKSKLIFYSNDTELDKSSLNTKLIDLSINQNFDLKIPIKLFFNVQLHESVQNLFRFFSNSLKNILVKLQSAFEDYKNNVRSKTEKHSLPKVISFYQPSIYTHFIAAVFSKIHHNGDFRNERESLHTQFLVPSSRPQFRLNIAFGAKFESERIKNVHLGLENVLKNGKTYLVKGSYVYFHYNQDHIKDSGWGCAYRSLQTIISWFHLQGYIYISSVPNHKSIQMALFSVKDKPKEFVGSSQWIGSQEVCYALDHLYRIKSKIIFVSSPSELTGQIRILIKHFEENGSPIMIGGGVLAHTILGVAFDENNGDCRFLVLDPHYIGEDDVANIQRKGGCSWQTVSFWDENSFYNLCLPQVEEEF
;
A
#
# COMPACT_ATOMS: atom_id res chain seq x y z
N MET A 1 44.71 49.88 -6.92
CA MET A 1 44.48 48.53 -7.47
C MET A 1 43.39 47.88 -6.61
N LEU A 2 42.13 48.16 -6.95
CA LEU A 2 40.94 47.63 -6.29
C LEU A 2 40.62 46.26 -6.90
N PHE A 3 40.79 45.19 -6.14
CA PHE A 3 40.20 43.90 -6.48
C PHE A 3 38.91 43.74 -5.67
N VAL A 4 37.79 44.04 -6.33
CA VAL A 4 36.45 43.64 -5.88
C VAL A 4 36.36 42.13 -6.12
N LEU A 5 36.40 41.35 -5.04
CA LEU A 5 35.95 39.95 -5.06
C LEU A 5 34.42 39.98 -5.18
N GLU A 6 33.92 39.89 -6.41
CA GLU A 6 32.54 39.51 -6.67
C GLU A 6 32.29 38.14 -6.03
N LYS A 7 31.66 38.14 -4.85
CA LYS A 7 30.90 36.98 -4.40
C LYS A 7 29.78 36.77 -5.42
N LYS A 8 30.02 35.91 -6.41
CA LYS A 8 28.95 35.24 -7.14
C LYS A 8 28.12 34.50 -6.10
N THR A 9 27.00 35.09 -5.70
CA THR A 9 25.91 34.40 -5.04
C THR A 9 25.48 33.29 -5.99
N ILE A 10 25.99 32.08 -5.79
CA ILE A 10 25.48 30.89 -6.45
C ILE A 10 24.05 30.78 -5.95
N MET A 11 23.07 31.21 -6.77
CA MET A 11 21.69 30.81 -6.57
C MET A 11 21.71 29.29 -6.47
N ALA A 12 21.38 28.76 -5.29
CA ALA A 12 21.38 27.33 -5.05
C ALA A 12 20.54 26.66 -6.16
N SER A 13 21.16 25.76 -6.94
CA SER A 13 20.43 25.01 -7.94
C SER A 13 19.38 24.15 -7.24
N LYS A 14 18.12 24.21 -7.70
CA LYS A 14 17.02 23.37 -7.24
C LYS A 14 17.48 21.92 -7.01
N THR A 15 17.23 21.41 -5.80
CA THR A 15 17.65 20.05 -5.40
C THR A 15 16.55 19.04 -5.69
N PHE A 16 16.90 17.91 -6.29
CA PHE A 16 15.98 16.81 -6.56
C PHE A 16 16.14 15.72 -5.50
N LYS A 17 15.09 15.52 -4.70
CA LYS A 17 15.03 14.46 -3.70
C LYS A 17 14.43 13.21 -4.34
N ILE A 18 15.27 12.22 -4.60
CA ILE A 18 14.89 10.94 -5.20
C ILE A 18 14.53 9.97 -4.08
N ILE A 19 13.30 9.46 -4.08
CA ILE A 19 12.87 8.54 -3.04
C ILE A 19 13.49 7.16 -3.28
N ASP A 20 13.94 6.53 -2.20
CA ASP A 20 14.53 5.19 -2.20
C ASP A 20 13.66 4.15 -2.93
N THR A 21 12.34 4.18 -2.75
CA THR A 21 11.39 3.28 -3.41
C THR A 21 11.27 3.52 -4.91
N LEU A 22 11.33 4.77 -5.37
CA LEU A 22 11.39 5.11 -6.79
C LEU A 22 12.70 4.56 -7.39
N ARG A 23 13.83 4.81 -6.74
CA ARG A 23 15.14 4.34 -7.20
C ARG A 23 15.18 2.81 -7.30
N LYS A 24 14.71 2.10 -6.28
CA LYS A 24 14.59 0.63 -6.28
C LYS A 24 13.73 0.12 -7.45
N ARG A 25 12.59 0.75 -7.74
CA ARG A 25 11.73 0.36 -8.88
C ARG A 25 12.42 0.58 -10.22
N LEU A 26 13.11 1.70 -10.40
CA LEU A 26 13.90 1.97 -11.61
C LEU A 26 15.02 0.94 -11.78
N HIS A 27 15.75 0.62 -10.71
CA HIS A 27 16.81 -0.38 -10.71
C HIS A 27 16.28 -1.77 -11.12
N ILE A 28 15.22 -2.24 -10.46
CA ILE A 28 14.59 -3.55 -10.78
C ILE A 28 14.09 -3.56 -12.23
N ALA A 29 13.42 -2.51 -12.68
CA ALA A 29 12.93 -2.43 -14.05
C ALA A 29 14.07 -2.40 -15.08
N SER A 30 15.21 -1.81 -14.73
CA SER A 30 16.39 -1.73 -15.59
C SER A 30 17.08 -3.08 -15.80
N ALA A 31 16.94 -4.01 -14.86
CA ALA A 31 17.47 -5.37 -14.99
C ALA A 31 16.76 -6.20 -16.07
N THR A 32 15.53 -5.83 -16.44
CA THR A 32 14.81 -6.47 -17.56
C THR A 32 15.34 -5.88 -18.85
N SER A 33 16.01 -6.65 -19.73
CA SER A 33 16.61 -6.14 -20.99
C SER A 33 15.60 -5.52 -22.00
N VAL A 34 14.35 -5.33 -21.60
CA VAL A 34 13.27 -4.73 -22.37
C VAL A 34 13.36 -3.20 -22.28
N PRO A 35 13.42 -2.48 -23.42
CA PRO A 35 13.36 -1.03 -23.43
C PRO A 35 12.04 -0.51 -22.86
N LYS A 36 12.10 0.46 -21.96
CA LYS A 36 10.92 1.10 -21.35
C LYS A 36 11.15 2.59 -21.20
N LYS A 37 10.12 3.39 -21.46
CA LYS A 37 10.14 4.84 -21.24
C LYS A 37 8.84 5.30 -20.63
N GLY A 38 8.90 6.37 -19.85
CA GLY A 38 7.73 6.92 -19.17
C GLY A 38 8.07 8.21 -18.43
N VAL A 39 7.21 8.62 -17.52
CA VAL A 39 7.32 9.88 -16.80
C VAL A 39 7.66 9.66 -15.33
N ILE A 40 8.39 10.61 -14.77
CA ILE A 40 8.64 10.75 -13.32
C ILE A 40 7.74 11.87 -12.82
N PHE A 41 7.04 11.62 -11.72
CA PHE A 41 6.14 12.60 -11.10
C PHE A 41 6.44 12.78 -9.60
N GLY A 42 5.94 13.87 -9.05
CA GLY A 42 6.09 14.21 -7.65
C GLY A 42 5.62 15.63 -7.35
N TYR A 43 6.21 16.26 -6.34
CA TYR A 43 5.81 17.62 -5.92
C TYR A 43 7.01 18.53 -5.67
N ASN A 44 6.78 19.84 -5.79
CA ASN A 44 7.78 20.86 -5.46
C ASN A 44 7.48 21.38 -4.06
N GLN A 45 8.50 21.48 -3.21
CA GLN A 45 8.39 22.11 -1.89
C GLN A 45 8.97 23.52 -1.97
N ILE A 46 8.06 24.50 -2.07
CA ILE A 46 8.40 25.90 -2.36
C ILE A 46 9.34 26.50 -1.29
N LYS A 47 9.16 26.13 -0.01
CA LYS A 47 9.94 26.68 1.11
C LYS A 47 11.45 26.37 1.05
N HIS A 48 11.84 25.27 0.42
CA HIS A 48 13.24 24.81 0.41
C HIS A 48 13.83 24.70 -1.01
N ASP A 49 13.12 25.22 -2.02
CA ASP A 49 13.47 25.10 -3.44
C ASP A 49 13.94 23.68 -3.84
N CYS A 50 13.19 22.68 -3.38
CA CYS A 50 13.46 21.27 -3.66
C CYS A 50 12.25 20.59 -4.31
N CYS A 51 12.52 19.47 -4.99
CA CYS A 51 11.52 18.68 -5.68
C CYS A 51 11.64 17.21 -5.27
N TYR A 52 10.56 16.66 -4.71
CA TYR A 52 10.48 15.25 -4.37
C TYR A 52 9.99 14.48 -5.60
N CYS A 53 10.75 13.46 -5.99
CA CYS A 53 10.39 12.55 -7.08
C CYS A 53 9.74 11.30 -6.47
N LEU A 54 8.40 11.25 -6.49
CA LEU A 54 7.61 10.26 -5.77
C LEU A 54 7.43 8.93 -6.52
N GLY A 55 7.28 9.01 -7.84
CA GLY A 55 6.86 7.86 -8.61
C GLY A 55 7.06 7.99 -10.10
N ILE A 56 6.71 6.90 -10.78
CA ILE A 56 6.86 6.71 -12.22
C ILE A 56 5.63 6.02 -12.77
N CYS A 57 5.31 6.34 -14.02
CA CYS A 57 4.32 5.61 -14.81
C CYS A 57 4.65 5.67 -16.30
N LEU A 58 4.16 4.69 -17.07
CA LEU A 58 4.38 4.61 -18.52
C LEU A 58 3.54 5.64 -19.28
N ASP A 59 2.26 5.77 -18.92
CA ASP A 59 1.35 6.80 -19.45
C ASP A 59 1.23 7.97 -18.46
N LYS A 60 1.49 9.18 -18.95
CA LYS A 60 1.36 10.42 -18.18
C LYS A 60 -0.06 10.74 -17.73
N ASN A 61 -1.08 10.18 -18.40
CA ASN A 61 -2.47 10.37 -18.01
C ASN A 61 -2.78 9.65 -16.68
N GLU A 62 -1.91 8.74 -16.25
CA GLU A 62 -1.99 8.02 -14.97
C GLU A 62 -1.20 8.72 -13.85
N ILE A 63 -0.62 9.90 -14.09
CA ILE A 63 -0.04 10.70 -12.99
C ILE A 63 -1.17 11.06 -12.01
N PRO A 64 -1.01 10.78 -10.70
CA PRO A 64 -1.97 11.20 -9.69
C PRO A 64 -2.19 12.72 -9.74
N CYS A 65 -3.45 13.19 -9.66
CA CYS A 65 -3.76 14.60 -9.92
C CYS A 65 -3.18 15.57 -8.88
N ASP A 66 -2.85 15.09 -7.68
CA ASP A 66 -2.12 15.79 -6.60
C ASP A 66 -0.60 15.88 -6.86
N ASN A 67 -0.13 15.31 -7.97
CA ASN A 67 1.26 15.32 -8.38
C ASN A 67 1.44 16.05 -9.72
N GLN A 68 2.68 16.45 -9.98
CA GLN A 68 3.07 17.10 -11.24
C GLN A 68 4.11 16.27 -11.99
N LEU A 69 4.17 16.45 -13.31
CA LEU A 69 5.23 15.89 -14.14
C LEU A 69 6.56 16.60 -13.85
N ILE A 70 7.52 15.83 -13.34
CA ILE A 70 8.87 16.28 -12.98
C ILE A 70 9.88 15.93 -14.07
N GLY A 71 9.77 14.71 -14.61
CA GLY A 71 10.80 14.14 -15.46
C GLY A 71 10.33 13.03 -16.36
N VAL A 72 11.30 12.38 -16.99
CA VAL A 72 11.16 11.21 -17.86
C VAL A 72 12.20 10.17 -17.43
N PHE A 73 11.85 8.89 -17.57
CA PHE A 73 12.83 7.81 -17.46
C PHE A 73 12.93 7.07 -18.80
N ILE A 74 14.13 6.60 -19.11
CA ILE A 74 14.45 5.82 -20.32
C ILE A 74 15.33 4.65 -19.87
N LEU A 75 14.84 3.43 -20.03
CA LEU A 75 15.53 2.20 -19.65
C LEU A 75 15.92 1.41 -20.88
N ASN A 76 17.14 0.86 -20.87
CA ASN A 76 17.63 -0.14 -21.83
C ASN A 76 17.53 0.28 -23.29
N GLN A 77 17.71 1.58 -23.55
CA GLN A 77 17.75 2.15 -24.89
C GLN A 77 19.01 3.02 -25.03
N THR A 78 19.70 2.91 -26.17
CA THR A 78 20.90 3.69 -26.45
C THR A 78 20.59 5.18 -26.58
N TYR A 79 21.46 5.99 -26.00
CA TYR A 79 21.30 7.43 -25.84
C TYR A 79 21.98 8.18 -26.99
N GLU A 80 21.19 8.79 -27.88
CA GLU A 80 21.64 9.88 -28.75
C GLU A 80 20.88 11.16 -28.39
N ASP A 81 21.54 12.32 -28.39
CA ASP A 81 20.92 13.60 -27.96
C ASP A 81 19.59 13.91 -28.68
N VAL A 82 19.49 13.53 -29.96
CA VAL A 82 18.28 13.69 -30.78
C VAL A 82 17.14 12.82 -30.22
N SER A 83 17.43 11.57 -29.81
CA SER A 83 16.45 10.62 -29.29
C SER A 83 15.85 11.07 -27.95
N ILE A 84 16.64 11.71 -27.09
CA ILE A 84 16.16 12.29 -25.83
C ILE A 84 15.15 13.40 -26.10
N THR A 85 15.49 14.28 -27.04
CA THR A 85 14.68 15.43 -27.40
C THR A 85 13.29 14.98 -27.86
N GLU A 86 13.26 13.99 -28.74
CA GLU A 86 12.03 13.39 -29.26
C GLU A 86 11.24 12.71 -28.14
N THR A 87 11.89 11.88 -27.32
CA THR A 87 11.25 11.18 -26.20
C THR A 87 10.64 12.14 -25.19
N VAL A 88 11.37 13.20 -24.82
CA VAL A 88 10.88 14.23 -23.90
C VAL A 88 9.70 14.98 -24.52
N LYS A 89 9.75 15.34 -25.80
CA LYS A 89 8.63 16.01 -26.49
C LYS A 89 7.39 15.10 -26.55
N GLU A 90 7.57 13.83 -26.90
CA GLU A 90 6.52 12.82 -26.96
C GLU A 90 5.83 12.67 -25.60
N LEU A 91 6.60 12.40 -24.55
CA LEU A 91 6.07 12.09 -23.24
C LEU A 91 5.53 13.34 -22.53
N THR A 92 6.25 14.46 -22.56
CA THR A 92 5.88 15.64 -21.76
C THR A 92 4.97 16.62 -22.48
N LYS A 93 5.01 16.66 -23.83
CA LYS A 93 4.45 17.75 -24.66
C LYS A 93 4.96 19.16 -24.28
N LYS A 94 6.02 19.27 -23.48
CA LYS A 94 6.65 20.56 -23.12
C LYS A 94 7.67 20.96 -24.18
N SER A 95 7.63 22.22 -24.59
CA SER A 95 8.60 22.83 -25.53
C SER A 95 9.65 23.71 -24.84
N SER A 96 9.54 23.92 -23.54
CA SER A 96 10.46 24.74 -22.74
C SER A 96 10.50 24.29 -21.28
N GLY A 97 11.50 24.75 -20.54
CA GLY A 97 11.72 24.38 -19.13
C GLY A 97 12.78 23.30 -18.96
N LYS A 98 13.08 23.02 -17.69
CA LYS A 98 14.05 22.00 -17.26
C LYS A 98 13.32 20.73 -16.84
N ILE A 99 13.74 19.58 -17.36
CA ILE A 99 13.10 18.29 -17.18
C ILE A 99 14.13 17.30 -16.64
N LEU A 100 13.79 16.61 -15.55
CA LEU A 100 14.65 15.57 -14.99
C LEU A 100 14.64 14.36 -15.92
N ILE A 101 15.80 13.76 -16.19
CA ILE A 101 15.90 12.52 -16.96
C ILE A 101 16.65 11.48 -16.15
N TYR A 102 16.07 10.28 -16.05
CA TYR A 102 16.76 9.08 -15.58
C TYR A 102 17.11 8.20 -16.79
N HIS A 103 18.34 7.73 -16.86
CA HIS A 103 18.74 6.69 -17.81
C HIS A 103 19.78 5.72 -17.22
N ASN A 104 19.85 4.52 -17.80
CA ASN A 104 20.80 3.46 -17.42
C ASN A 104 21.75 3.04 -18.57
N ASP A 105 21.92 3.87 -19.60
CA ASP A 105 22.84 3.56 -20.71
C ASP A 105 24.30 3.47 -20.24
N TYR A 106 24.82 2.25 -20.25
CA TYR A 106 26.19 1.89 -19.86
C TYR A 106 27.28 2.43 -20.81
N LYS A 107 26.93 2.94 -22.01
CA LYS A 107 27.92 3.49 -22.96
C LYS A 107 28.32 4.93 -22.68
N LEU A 108 27.53 5.68 -21.89
CA LEU A 108 27.81 7.08 -21.55
C LEU A 108 28.75 7.26 -20.36
N ASP A 109 28.93 6.22 -19.53
CA ASP A 109 29.84 6.28 -18.39
C ASP A 109 30.64 4.97 -18.28
N LYS A 110 31.96 5.06 -18.47
CA LYS A 110 32.91 3.93 -18.30
C LYS A 110 32.95 3.42 -16.85
N LYS A 111 32.18 4.00 -15.93
CA LYS A 111 32.08 3.61 -14.51
C LYS A 111 30.77 2.92 -14.08
N HIS A 112 29.84 2.59 -14.99
CA HIS A 112 28.60 1.86 -14.65
C HIS A 112 27.78 2.52 -13.52
N ASN A 113 27.31 3.76 -13.66
CA ASN A 113 26.37 4.34 -12.71
C ASN A 113 25.08 4.80 -13.39
N GLU A 114 23.95 4.53 -12.73
CA GLU A 114 22.65 5.15 -12.99
C GLU A 114 22.82 6.67 -12.93
N VAL A 115 22.33 7.41 -13.93
CA VAL A 115 22.50 8.87 -13.95
C VAL A 115 21.15 9.56 -14.05
N PHE A 116 20.90 10.43 -13.07
CA PHE A 116 19.90 11.48 -13.21
C PHE A 116 20.57 12.74 -13.77
N VAL A 117 20.00 13.31 -14.82
CA VAL A 117 20.48 14.53 -15.48
C VAL A 117 19.34 15.52 -15.70
N LEU A 118 19.65 16.78 -15.98
CA LEU A 118 18.66 17.79 -16.33
C LEU A 118 18.75 18.16 -17.79
N PHE A 119 17.61 18.08 -18.47
CA PHE A 119 17.46 18.48 -19.85
C PHE A 119 16.76 19.84 -19.95
N ASP A 120 17.42 20.82 -20.56
CA ASP A 120 16.81 22.10 -20.93
C ASP A 120 16.16 21.97 -22.30
N ALA A 121 14.82 21.87 -22.32
CA ALA A 121 14.06 21.65 -23.55
C ALA A 121 14.18 22.79 -24.57
N LYS A 122 14.53 24.01 -24.13
CA LYS A 122 14.71 25.15 -25.01
C LYS A 122 16.10 25.17 -25.64
N LYS A 123 17.13 24.86 -24.85
CA LYS A 123 18.54 24.84 -25.30
C LYS A 123 18.96 23.50 -25.91
N ASN A 124 18.12 22.49 -25.79
CA ASN A 124 18.42 21.11 -26.16
C ASN A 124 19.73 20.60 -25.55
N LYS A 125 19.92 20.84 -24.24
CA LYS A 125 21.20 20.60 -23.57
C LYS A 125 21.00 19.88 -22.23
N LEU A 126 21.88 18.90 -21.99
CA LEU A 126 21.99 18.21 -20.71
C LEU A 126 22.92 18.97 -19.75
N SER A 127 22.60 18.88 -18.46
CA SER A 127 23.40 19.43 -17.37
C SER A 127 23.31 18.54 -16.13
N GLU A 128 24.35 18.59 -15.31
CA GLU A 128 24.37 17.93 -14.01
C GLU A 128 23.33 18.52 -13.06
N ILE A 129 22.98 17.74 -12.04
CA ILE A 129 22.01 18.11 -11.01
C ILE A 129 22.53 17.84 -9.62
N ASN A 130 21.94 18.55 -8.67
CA ASN A 130 22.01 18.16 -7.27
C ASN A 130 20.89 17.17 -6.94
N CYS A 131 21.26 15.90 -6.74
CA CYS A 131 20.35 14.85 -6.29
C CYS A 131 20.68 14.41 -4.88
N GLU A 132 19.64 14.20 -4.08
CA GLU A 132 19.71 13.63 -2.73
C GLU A 132 18.78 12.42 -2.69
N GLU A 133 19.26 11.29 -2.16
CA GLU A 133 18.39 10.14 -1.90
C GLU A 133 17.72 10.31 -0.54
N VAL A 134 16.40 10.14 -0.49
CA VAL A 134 15.61 10.29 0.74
C VAL A 134 14.70 9.09 0.97
N SER A 135 14.38 8.84 2.24
CA SER A 135 13.41 7.81 2.60
C SER A 135 11.98 8.20 2.20
N TYR A 136 11.12 7.22 1.93
CA TYR A 136 9.71 7.49 1.70
C TYR A 136 9.02 8.17 2.89
N GLN A 137 9.47 7.92 4.14
CA GLN A 137 8.93 8.57 5.34
C GLN A 137 9.21 10.08 5.32
N GLU A 138 10.44 10.47 4.99
CA GLU A 138 10.81 11.88 4.85
C GLU A 138 9.98 12.57 3.77
N ALA A 139 9.81 11.91 2.62
CA ALA A 139 9.05 12.46 1.51
C ALA A 139 7.53 12.56 1.79
N LEU A 140 7.00 11.77 2.72
CA LEU A 140 5.60 11.85 3.15
C LEU A 140 5.39 12.81 4.33
N GLU A 141 6.44 13.14 5.08
CA GLU A 141 6.37 14.02 6.25
C GLU A 141 5.57 15.30 5.96
N PRO A 142 5.83 16.11 4.91
CA PRO A 142 5.13 17.37 4.71
C PRO A 142 3.68 17.23 4.20
N LEU A 143 3.22 16.00 3.96
CA LEU A 143 1.95 15.70 3.32
C LEU A 143 0.87 15.34 4.34
N VAL A 144 -0.38 15.67 4.02
CA VAL A 144 -1.58 15.25 4.73
C VAL A 144 -2.40 14.33 3.85
N LEU A 145 -2.94 13.27 4.46
CA LEU A 145 -3.88 12.36 3.81
C LEU A 145 -5.25 13.01 3.69
N ILE A 146 -5.77 13.09 2.46
CA ILE A 146 -7.13 13.55 2.19
C ILE A 146 -7.92 12.40 1.56
N GLU A 147 -9.11 12.12 2.10
CA GLU A 147 -10.06 11.14 1.58
C GLU A 147 -11.24 11.86 0.93
N LEU A 148 -11.61 11.45 -0.29
CA LEU A 148 -12.80 11.90 -0.99
C LEU A 148 -13.80 10.74 -1.12
N ASN A 149 -15.00 10.93 -0.58
CA ASN A 149 -16.13 10.04 -0.73
C ASN A 149 -17.13 10.65 -1.73
N TYR A 150 -17.32 9.95 -2.85
CA TYR A 150 -18.25 10.33 -3.90
C TYR A 150 -19.19 9.16 -4.20
N LEU A 151 -20.49 9.44 -4.37
CA LEU A 151 -21.46 8.44 -4.78
C LEU A 151 -21.84 8.69 -6.23
N PHE A 152 -21.29 7.90 -7.15
CA PHE A 152 -21.67 7.99 -8.54
C PHE A 152 -23.02 7.30 -8.75
N ARG A 153 -24.01 8.03 -9.27
CA ARG A 153 -25.32 7.50 -9.63
C ARG A 153 -25.51 7.59 -11.13
N ILE A 154 -25.78 6.44 -11.77
CA ILE A 154 -26.08 6.39 -13.20
C ILE A 154 -27.44 5.73 -13.40
N LYS A 155 -28.28 6.39 -14.19
CA LYS A 155 -29.62 5.91 -14.54
C LYS A 155 -29.72 5.71 -16.03
N PHE A 156 -30.11 4.53 -16.48
CA PHE A 156 -30.28 4.28 -17.91
C PHE A 156 -31.31 3.18 -18.14
N LYS A 157 -31.87 3.16 -19.35
CA LYS A 157 -32.70 2.06 -19.84
C LYS A 157 -31.90 1.26 -20.85
N LEU A 158 -31.82 -0.05 -20.66
CA LEU A 158 -31.11 -0.92 -21.59
C LEU A 158 -31.96 -1.11 -22.85
N ILE A 159 -31.54 -0.54 -23.97
CA ILE A 159 -32.14 -0.68 -25.31
C ILE A 159 -31.06 -1.17 -26.28
N ASP A 160 -31.43 -1.64 -27.47
CA ASP A 160 -30.48 -2.27 -28.43
C ASP A 160 -29.28 -1.38 -28.81
N ASN A 161 -29.39 -0.05 -28.67
CA ASN A 161 -28.29 0.91 -28.85
C ASN A 161 -27.78 1.47 -27.50
N MET A 162 -27.04 0.64 -26.76
CA MET A 162 -26.56 0.94 -25.41
C MET A 162 -25.45 2.01 -25.36
N ASP A 163 -24.62 2.14 -26.40
CA ASP A 163 -23.42 3.00 -26.39
C ASP A 163 -23.80 4.47 -26.29
N ASP A 164 -24.76 4.91 -27.11
CA ASP A 164 -25.21 6.30 -27.12
C ASP A 164 -25.87 6.70 -25.80
N VAL A 165 -26.57 5.76 -25.14
CA VAL A 165 -27.22 6.02 -23.85
C VAL A 165 -26.19 6.13 -22.74
N ILE A 166 -25.31 5.13 -22.58
CA ILE A 166 -24.30 5.14 -21.51
C ILE A 166 -23.32 6.30 -21.72
N ALA A 167 -22.81 6.50 -22.93
CA ALA A 167 -21.91 7.60 -23.23
C ALA A 167 -22.57 8.96 -22.98
N LYS A 168 -23.87 9.11 -23.26
CA LYS A 168 -24.62 10.34 -22.92
C LYS A 168 -24.72 10.55 -21.41
N GLU A 169 -25.05 9.52 -20.64
CA GLU A 169 -25.13 9.63 -19.17
C GLU A 169 -23.77 9.95 -18.55
N PHE A 170 -22.69 9.33 -19.02
CA PHE A 170 -21.33 9.67 -18.59
C PHE A 170 -20.92 11.08 -19.01
N LYS A 171 -21.35 11.56 -20.19
CA LYS A 171 -21.13 12.94 -20.62
C LYS A 171 -21.80 13.94 -19.67
N ILE A 172 -23.04 13.69 -19.27
CA ILE A 172 -23.75 14.50 -18.26
C ILE A 172 -22.97 14.47 -16.94
N ALA A 173 -22.54 13.29 -16.49
CA ALA A 173 -21.75 13.17 -15.27
C ALA A 173 -20.43 13.96 -15.33
N TYR A 174 -19.73 13.99 -16.47
CA TYR A 174 -18.53 14.81 -16.64
C TYR A 174 -18.81 16.31 -16.53
N GLU A 175 -19.95 16.77 -17.06
CA GLU A 175 -20.37 18.17 -16.98
C GLU A 175 -20.79 18.55 -15.55
N ASP A 176 -21.40 17.63 -14.82
CA ASP A 176 -21.82 17.84 -13.42
C ASP A 176 -20.63 17.94 -12.45
N LEU A 177 -19.50 17.28 -12.74
CA LEU A 177 -18.26 17.43 -11.96
C LEU A 177 -17.72 18.86 -11.93
N GLU A 178 -18.09 19.72 -12.89
CA GLU A 178 -17.68 21.13 -12.91
C GLU A 178 -18.50 22.00 -11.95
N LYS A 179 -19.69 21.53 -11.55
CA LYS A 179 -20.64 22.22 -10.68
C LYS A 179 -20.75 21.60 -9.28
N ILE A 180 -20.07 20.48 -9.07
CA ILE A 180 -20.12 19.74 -7.81
C ILE A 180 -19.59 20.59 -6.66
N GLU A 181 -20.14 20.35 -5.48
CA GLU A 181 -19.67 20.91 -4.23
C GLU A 181 -19.24 19.76 -3.31
N PHE A 182 -18.05 19.91 -2.74
CA PHE A 182 -17.48 18.96 -1.78
C PHE A 182 -17.53 19.58 -0.40
N LYS A 183 -18.16 18.88 0.54
CA LYS A 183 -18.27 19.28 1.94
C LYS A 183 -17.15 18.64 2.75
N LEU A 184 -16.47 19.44 3.57
CA LEU A 184 -15.53 18.91 4.56
C LEU A 184 -16.30 18.24 5.70
N ASP A 185 -15.87 17.06 6.10
CA ASP A 185 -16.49 16.33 7.21
C ASP A 185 -16.44 17.14 8.51
N GLN A 186 -17.48 16.98 9.33
CA GLN A 186 -17.61 17.69 10.61
C GLN A 186 -17.49 19.22 10.51
N SER A 187 -17.73 19.78 9.32
CA SER A 187 -17.59 21.21 9.02
C SER A 187 -18.78 21.76 8.22
N SER A 188 -18.99 23.07 8.31
CA SER A 188 -19.86 23.83 7.40
C SER A 188 -19.16 24.21 6.07
N PHE A 189 -17.85 24.02 5.99
CA PHE A 189 -17.01 24.36 4.85
C PHE A 189 -17.36 23.56 3.59
N LYS A 190 -17.35 24.28 2.46
CA LYS A 190 -17.71 23.78 1.13
C LYS A 190 -16.67 24.22 0.12
N LEU A 191 -16.24 23.27 -0.69
CA LEU A 191 -15.28 23.42 -1.76
C LEU A 191 -15.99 23.29 -3.11
N ASN A 192 -15.95 24.35 -3.90
CA ASN A 192 -16.57 24.42 -5.22
C ASN A 192 -15.70 25.23 -6.19
N LYS A 193 -15.98 25.09 -7.50
CA LYS A 193 -15.20 25.77 -8.55
C LYS A 193 -15.38 27.29 -8.47
N GLY A 194 -14.27 28.04 -8.54
CA GLY A 194 -14.30 29.49 -8.75
C GLY A 194 -14.73 30.31 -7.53
N ASN A 195 -14.74 29.75 -6.32
CA ASN A 195 -14.99 30.52 -5.11
C ASN A 195 -13.74 31.34 -4.74
N ASN A 196 -13.84 32.66 -4.92
CA ASN A 196 -12.76 33.61 -4.63
C ASN A 196 -12.38 33.66 -3.14
N GLN A 197 -13.26 33.22 -2.23
CA GLN A 197 -12.93 33.13 -0.80
C GLN A 197 -11.88 32.05 -0.50
N LEU A 198 -11.60 31.16 -1.46
CA LEU A 198 -10.64 30.07 -1.32
C LEU A 198 -9.21 30.44 -1.78
N ILE A 199 -9.01 31.62 -2.39
CA ILE A 199 -7.73 32.01 -3.02
C ILE A 199 -6.58 31.99 -2.00
N ASP A 200 -6.83 32.50 -0.81
CA ASP A 200 -5.80 32.68 0.22
C ASP A 200 -5.76 31.54 1.25
N LEU A 201 -6.58 30.49 1.07
CA LEU A 201 -6.62 29.36 1.98
C LEU A 201 -5.67 28.25 1.51
N SER A 202 -4.87 27.75 2.46
CA SER A 202 -4.06 26.56 2.29
C SER A 202 -4.69 25.36 3.02
N ILE A 203 -4.27 24.14 2.68
CA ILE A 203 -4.82 22.91 3.27
C ILE A 203 -4.75 22.92 4.79
N GLU A 204 -3.70 23.45 5.41
CA GLU A 204 -3.57 23.55 6.87
C GLU A 204 -4.66 24.43 7.51
N ASN A 205 -5.25 25.38 6.78
CA ASN A 205 -6.34 26.21 7.28
C ASN A 205 -7.66 25.42 7.38
N LEU A 206 -7.80 24.27 6.71
CA LEU A 206 -9.01 23.46 6.76
C LEU A 206 -9.27 22.88 8.15
N TYR A 207 -8.24 22.65 8.97
CA TYR A 207 -8.41 22.22 10.36
C TYR A 207 -9.15 23.25 11.20
N GLU A 208 -8.96 24.54 10.93
CA GLU A 208 -9.64 25.64 11.61
C GLU A 208 -11.11 25.76 11.18
N GLN A 209 -11.48 25.15 10.05
CA GLN A 209 -12.85 25.09 9.55
C GLN A 209 -13.65 23.92 10.15
N MET A 210 -13.03 23.02 10.91
CA MET A 210 -13.75 21.89 11.52
C MET A 210 -14.56 22.38 12.73
N ASP A 211 -15.88 22.28 12.65
CA ASP A 211 -16.82 22.93 13.59
C ASP A 211 -17.43 21.96 14.62
N LYS A 212 -17.37 20.65 14.33
CA LYS A 212 -17.96 19.59 15.14
C LYS A 212 -16.87 18.68 15.69
N ILE A 213 -16.93 18.40 16.98
CA ILE A 213 -16.11 17.37 17.63
C ILE A 213 -17.07 16.42 18.30
N GLU A 214 -17.14 15.18 17.80
CA GLU A 214 -18.05 14.14 18.33
C GLU A 214 -17.84 13.87 19.83
N GLU A 215 -16.61 14.04 20.35
CA GLU A 215 -16.28 13.82 21.76
C GLU A 215 -16.98 14.76 22.76
N PHE A 216 -17.61 15.84 22.30
CA PHE A 216 -18.22 16.86 23.17
C PHE A 216 -19.71 17.14 22.88
N SER A 217 -20.39 16.31 22.08
CA SER A 217 -21.82 16.51 21.78
C SER A 217 -22.71 16.46 23.03
N ASP A 218 -22.27 15.71 24.06
CA ASP A 218 -23.11 15.35 25.21
C ASP A 218 -22.79 16.15 26.49
N VAL A 219 -21.79 17.04 26.45
CA VAL A 219 -21.38 17.84 27.62
C VAL A 219 -21.87 19.28 27.48
N GLN A 220 -22.78 19.72 28.37
CA GLN A 220 -23.14 21.14 28.46
C GLN A 220 -21.95 21.96 28.98
N MET A 221 -21.31 22.70 28.09
CA MET A 221 -20.19 23.59 28.42
C MET A 221 -20.53 25.05 28.12
N PRO A 222 -20.09 26.01 28.95
CA PRO A 222 -20.18 27.43 28.64
C PRO A 222 -19.53 27.77 27.27
N PRO A 223 -20.09 28.71 26.47
CA PRO A 223 -19.62 28.99 25.11
C PRO A 223 -18.12 29.34 25.01
N LYS A 224 -17.59 30.07 25.99
CA LYS A 224 -16.15 30.43 26.04
C LYS A 224 -15.25 29.20 26.23
N ILE A 225 -15.69 28.22 27.01
CA ILE A 225 -14.94 26.99 27.25
C ILE A 225 -15.01 26.11 26.00
N ARG A 226 -16.20 25.97 25.41
CA ARG A 226 -16.40 25.23 24.16
C ARG A 226 -15.49 25.75 23.03
N LYS A 227 -15.37 27.07 22.88
CA LYS A 227 -14.47 27.69 21.90
C LYS A 227 -13.00 27.31 22.14
N LYS A 228 -12.51 27.40 23.38
CA LYS A 228 -11.12 27.03 23.73
C LYS A 228 -10.83 25.54 23.50
N VAL A 229 -11.79 24.68 23.81
CA VAL A 229 -11.68 23.24 23.57
C VAL A 229 -11.61 22.94 22.08
N LEU A 230 -12.46 23.60 21.27
CA LEU A 230 -12.45 23.49 19.81
C LEU A 230 -11.10 23.92 19.23
N GLU A 231 -10.60 25.11 19.58
CA GLU A 231 -9.31 25.61 19.11
C GLU A 231 -8.15 24.67 19.47
N LYS A 232 -8.18 24.09 20.69
CA LYS A 232 -7.18 23.11 21.13
C LYS A 232 -7.24 21.83 20.29
N ALA A 233 -8.43 21.31 20.03
CA ALA A 233 -8.64 20.12 19.22
C ALA A 233 -8.23 20.34 17.76
N GLN A 234 -8.63 21.47 17.15
CA GLN A 234 -8.21 21.83 15.78
C GLN A 234 -6.68 21.93 15.67
N LYS A 235 -6.01 22.55 16.65
CA LYS A 235 -4.54 22.62 16.71
C LYS A 235 -3.92 21.23 16.84
N GLN A 236 -4.53 20.35 17.64
CA GLN A 236 -4.08 18.97 17.77
C GLN A 236 -4.20 18.22 16.45
N LEU A 237 -5.37 18.25 15.80
CA LEU A 237 -5.62 17.63 14.48
C LEU A 237 -4.62 18.12 13.43
N ARG A 238 -4.32 19.42 13.40
CA ARG A 238 -3.29 19.99 12.51
C ARG A 238 -1.89 19.48 12.84
N SER A 239 -1.52 19.46 14.12
CA SER A 239 -0.19 18.99 14.55
C SER A 239 0.06 17.51 14.26
N THR A 240 -1.00 16.69 14.35
CA THR A 240 -0.95 15.26 14.04
C THR A 240 -1.21 14.96 12.56
N LYS A 241 -1.41 16.00 11.72
CA LYS A 241 -1.78 15.88 10.30
C LYS A 241 -2.94 14.89 10.10
N SER A 242 -3.94 14.99 10.96
CA SER A 242 -5.10 14.10 10.94
C SER A 242 -5.78 14.11 9.57
N LYS A 243 -6.22 12.94 9.11
CA LYS A 243 -6.85 12.77 7.80
C LYS A 243 -8.04 13.72 7.64
N LEU A 244 -8.08 14.46 6.53
CA LEU A 244 -9.22 15.29 6.14
C LEU A 244 -10.16 14.46 5.25
N ILE A 245 -11.46 14.51 5.48
CA ILE A 245 -12.46 13.72 4.74
C ILE A 245 -13.43 14.67 4.05
N PHE A 246 -13.67 14.45 2.76
CA PHE A 246 -14.62 15.20 1.95
C PHE A 246 -15.73 14.28 1.43
N TYR A 247 -16.91 14.89 1.26
CA TYR A 247 -18.13 14.25 0.79
C TYR A 247 -18.74 15.08 -0.34
N SER A 248 -19.25 14.46 -1.39
CA SER A 248 -20.13 15.16 -2.33
C SER A 248 -21.51 15.41 -1.72
N ASN A 249 -22.21 16.47 -2.12
CA ASN A 249 -23.51 16.84 -1.54
C ASN A 249 -24.57 15.71 -1.51
N ASP A 250 -24.50 14.71 -2.39
CA ASP A 250 -25.46 13.58 -2.46
C ASP A 250 -25.10 12.37 -1.56
N THR A 251 -24.02 12.41 -0.78
CA THR A 251 -23.65 11.31 0.11
C THR A 251 -24.37 11.36 1.46
N GLU A 252 -25.69 11.31 1.48
CA GLU A 252 -26.34 10.56 2.56
C GLU A 252 -26.10 9.08 2.27
N LEU A 253 -24.96 8.56 2.74
CA LEU A 253 -24.59 7.16 2.66
C LEU A 253 -25.50 6.35 3.60
N ASP A 254 -26.76 6.17 3.21
CA ASP A 254 -27.57 5.12 3.79
C ASP A 254 -26.99 3.79 3.28
N LYS A 255 -26.08 3.21 4.07
CA LYS A 255 -25.34 1.98 3.75
C LYS A 255 -26.28 0.80 3.43
N SER A 256 -27.55 0.89 3.84
CA SER A 256 -28.61 -0.06 3.51
C SER A 256 -28.98 -0.10 2.02
N SER A 257 -28.57 0.90 1.22
CA SER A 257 -29.00 1.10 -0.18
C SER A 257 -27.90 0.89 -1.24
N LEU A 258 -26.74 0.33 -0.86
CA LEU A 258 -25.66 0.02 -1.79
C LEU A 258 -25.97 -1.24 -2.61
N ASN A 259 -25.79 -1.16 -3.93
CA ASN A 259 -25.97 -2.27 -4.85
C ASN A 259 -24.83 -3.28 -4.67
N THR A 260 -24.99 -4.22 -3.74
CA THR A 260 -24.01 -5.28 -3.44
C THR A 260 -24.29 -6.59 -4.18
N LYS A 261 -25.44 -6.68 -4.86
CA LYS A 261 -25.89 -7.87 -5.60
C LYS A 261 -25.41 -7.83 -7.06
N LEU A 262 -25.27 -9.02 -7.65
CA LEU A 262 -25.09 -9.16 -9.09
C LEU A 262 -26.29 -8.54 -9.83
N ILE A 263 -26.01 -7.85 -10.93
CA ILE A 263 -26.98 -7.20 -11.79
C ILE A 263 -27.27 -8.13 -12.97
N ASP A 264 -28.56 -8.32 -13.22
CA ASP A 264 -29.06 -8.91 -14.45
C ASP A 264 -29.31 -7.79 -15.47
N LEU A 265 -28.40 -7.63 -16.43
CA LEU A 265 -28.46 -6.59 -17.47
C LEU A 265 -29.36 -7.04 -18.62
N SER A 266 -30.65 -7.26 -18.35
CA SER A 266 -31.61 -7.67 -19.39
C SER A 266 -32.19 -6.48 -20.16
N ILE A 267 -32.48 -6.72 -21.45
CA ILE A 267 -32.99 -5.70 -22.37
C ILE A 267 -34.35 -5.17 -21.91
N ASN A 268 -34.59 -3.88 -22.12
CA ASN A 268 -35.77 -3.10 -21.74
C ASN A 268 -35.98 -2.86 -20.23
N GLN A 269 -34.99 -3.16 -19.40
CA GLN A 269 -35.02 -2.79 -17.98
C GLN A 269 -34.43 -1.39 -17.72
N ASN A 270 -34.98 -0.73 -16.70
CA ASN A 270 -34.43 0.51 -16.16
C ASN A 270 -33.47 0.18 -15.03
N PHE A 271 -32.30 0.80 -15.06
CA PHE A 271 -31.26 0.66 -14.05
C PHE A 271 -31.06 1.98 -13.31
N ASP A 272 -30.86 1.89 -12.00
CA ASP A 272 -30.47 2.99 -11.12
C ASP A 272 -29.31 2.49 -10.26
N LEU A 273 -28.09 2.71 -10.76
CA LEU A 273 -26.89 2.13 -10.20
C LEU A 273 -26.16 3.17 -9.35
N LYS A 274 -25.86 2.78 -8.11
CA LYS A 274 -25.09 3.57 -7.16
C LYS A 274 -23.73 2.91 -6.94
N ILE A 275 -22.65 3.57 -7.35
CA ILE A 275 -21.27 3.10 -7.22
C ILE A 275 -20.55 4.01 -6.23
N PRO A 276 -20.16 3.51 -5.04
CA PRO A 276 -19.34 4.29 -4.13
C PRO A 276 -17.92 4.41 -4.69
N ILE A 277 -17.42 5.63 -4.75
CA ILE A 277 -16.08 5.98 -5.19
C ILE A 277 -15.36 6.59 -4.00
N LYS A 278 -14.25 5.96 -3.60
CA LYS A 278 -13.38 6.45 -2.53
C LYS A 278 -11.98 6.67 -3.08
N LEU A 279 -11.53 7.92 -3.06
CA LEU A 279 -10.21 8.34 -3.54
C LEU A 279 -9.40 8.92 -2.41
N PHE A 280 -8.08 8.83 -2.53
CA PHE A 280 -7.13 9.27 -1.52
C PHE A 280 -5.99 10.05 -2.16
N PHE A 281 -5.51 11.07 -1.44
CA PHE A 281 -4.50 12.02 -1.91
C PHE A 281 -3.50 12.30 -0.81
N ASN A 282 -2.23 12.50 -1.17
CA ASN A 282 -1.19 12.96 -0.25
C ASN A 282 -0.80 14.39 -0.66
N VAL A 283 -1.38 15.38 0.01
CA VAL A 283 -1.30 16.79 -0.40
C VAL A 283 -0.43 17.57 0.59
N GLN A 284 0.39 18.51 0.10
CA GLN A 284 1.18 19.38 1.00
C GLN A 284 0.26 20.24 1.87
N LEU A 285 0.61 20.42 3.14
CA LEU A 285 -0.14 21.30 4.06
C LEU A 285 -0.29 22.75 3.57
N HIS A 286 0.72 23.25 2.84
CA HIS A 286 0.71 24.62 2.31
C HIS A 286 0.16 24.72 0.88
N GLU A 287 -0.34 23.62 0.32
CA GLU A 287 -1.01 23.65 -0.98
C GLU A 287 -2.28 24.51 -0.93
N SER A 288 -2.60 25.19 -2.03
CA SER A 288 -3.81 25.99 -2.12
C SER A 288 -5.06 25.09 -2.13
N VAL A 289 -6.06 25.45 -1.35
CA VAL A 289 -7.37 24.79 -1.35
C VAL A 289 -8.04 24.85 -2.73
N GLN A 290 -7.71 25.83 -3.58
CA GLN A 290 -8.23 25.89 -4.95
C GLN A 290 -7.75 24.72 -5.81
N ASN A 291 -6.49 24.30 -5.63
CA ASN A 291 -5.94 23.15 -6.34
C ASN A 291 -6.62 21.85 -5.91
N LEU A 292 -7.09 21.76 -4.66
CA LEU A 292 -7.82 20.60 -4.17
C LEU A 292 -9.09 20.32 -4.97
N PHE A 293 -9.87 21.35 -5.34
CA PHE A 293 -11.06 21.15 -6.18
C PHE A 293 -10.68 20.51 -7.53
N ARG A 294 -9.62 21.04 -8.15
CA ARG A 294 -9.08 20.50 -9.41
C ARG A 294 -8.59 19.06 -9.24
N PHE A 295 -7.94 18.73 -8.13
CA PHE A 295 -7.48 17.36 -7.86
C PHE A 295 -8.65 16.40 -7.78
N PHE A 296 -9.70 16.77 -7.05
CA PHE A 296 -10.91 15.96 -6.90
C PHE A 296 -11.65 15.77 -8.23
N SER A 297 -11.98 16.86 -8.92
CA SER A 297 -12.77 16.80 -10.16
C SER A 297 -12.04 16.03 -11.27
N ASN A 298 -10.75 16.27 -11.47
CA ASN A 298 -9.97 15.55 -12.48
C ASN A 298 -9.82 14.06 -12.13
N SER A 299 -9.59 13.72 -10.85
CA SER A 299 -9.46 12.31 -10.45
C SER A 299 -10.78 11.57 -10.59
N LEU A 300 -11.89 12.19 -10.20
CA LEU A 300 -13.22 11.64 -10.43
C LEU A 300 -13.48 11.45 -11.93
N LYS A 301 -13.16 12.43 -12.77
CA LYS A 301 -13.29 12.32 -14.22
C LYS A 301 -12.50 11.13 -14.78
N ASN A 302 -11.24 10.97 -14.38
CA ASN A 302 -10.41 9.84 -14.80
C ASN A 302 -11.03 8.49 -14.39
N ILE A 303 -11.58 8.40 -13.17
CA ILE A 303 -12.28 7.20 -12.71
C ILE A 303 -13.58 6.96 -13.46
N LEU A 304 -14.36 8.00 -13.74
CA LEU A 304 -15.59 7.91 -14.53
C LEU A 304 -15.30 7.44 -15.97
N VAL A 305 -14.19 7.88 -16.59
CA VAL A 305 -13.75 7.36 -17.90
C VAL A 305 -13.46 5.85 -17.83
N LYS A 306 -12.75 5.40 -16.79
CA LYS A 306 -12.48 3.97 -16.58
C LYS A 306 -13.76 3.18 -16.29
N LEU A 307 -14.70 3.76 -15.55
CA LEU A 307 -16.04 3.16 -15.33
C LEU A 307 -16.84 3.08 -16.62
N GLN A 308 -16.82 4.12 -17.45
CA GLN A 308 -17.50 4.12 -18.75
C GLN A 308 -17.00 2.96 -19.61
N SER A 309 -15.68 2.80 -19.74
CA SER A 309 -15.07 1.68 -20.46
C SER A 309 -15.49 0.32 -19.86
N ALA A 310 -15.57 0.19 -18.53
CA ALA A 310 -16.05 -1.03 -17.87
C ALA A 310 -17.53 -1.34 -18.20
N PHE A 311 -18.39 -0.32 -18.30
CA PHE A 311 -19.79 -0.49 -18.68
C PHE A 311 -19.96 -0.83 -20.16
N GLU A 312 -19.14 -0.24 -21.03
CA GLU A 312 -19.07 -0.58 -22.46
C GLU A 312 -18.64 -2.05 -22.67
N ASP A 313 -17.69 -2.55 -21.87
CA ASP A 313 -17.25 -3.95 -21.91
C ASP A 313 -18.36 -4.96 -21.53
N TYR A 314 -19.31 -4.59 -20.63
CA TYR A 314 -20.44 -5.47 -20.32
C TYR A 314 -21.29 -5.77 -21.55
N LYS A 315 -21.42 -4.84 -22.50
CA LYS A 315 -22.16 -5.03 -23.76
C LYS A 315 -21.72 -6.26 -24.54
N ASN A 316 -20.40 -6.38 -24.71
CA ASN A 316 -19.80 -7.42 -25.53
C ASN A 316 -20.09 -8.81 -24.95
N ASN A 317 -20.32 -8.88 -23.63
CA ASN A 317 -20.63 -10.10 -22.90
C ASN A 317 -22.15 -10.36 -22.74
N VAL A 318 -22.99 -9.34 -22.58
CA VAL A 318 -24.46 -9.50 -22.47
C VAL A 318 -25.07 -10.17 -23.71
N ARG A 319 -24.46 -10.00 -24.90
CA ARG A 319 -24.86 -10.72 -26.13
C ARG A 319 -24.74 -12.25 -26.03
N SER A 320 -24.01 -12.80 -25.05
CA SER A 320 -23.86 -14.25 -24.83
C SER A 320 -24.95 -14.87 -23.91
N LYS A 321 -25.94 -14.08 -23.45
CA LYS A 321 -27.16 -14.51 -22.71
C LYS A 321 -26.97 -15.32 -21.41
N THR A 322 -25.77 -15.45 -20.84
CA THR A 322 -25.54 -16.46 -19.79
C THR A 322 -24.94 -15.97 -18.47
N GLU A 323 -24.64 -14.68 -18.27
CA GLU A 323 -23.91 -14.23 -17.08
C GLU A 323 -24.57 -13.08 -16.30
N LYS A 324 -24.64 -13.24 -14.97
CA LYS A 324 -24.98 -12.18 -14.02
C LYS A 324 -23.73 -11.36 -13.72
N HIS A 325 -23.74 -10.04 -13.91
CA HIS A 325 -22.55 -9.21 -13.78
C HIS A 325 -22.46 -8.53 -12.41
N SER A 326 -21.30 -8.53 -11.80
CA SER A 326 -20.99 -7.66 -10.66
C SER A 326 -20.81 -6.22 -11.10
N LEU A 327 -21.17 -5.24 -10.27
CA LEU A 327 -20.79 -3.85 -10.53
C LEU A 327 -19.27 -3.64 -10.51
N PRO A 328 -18.75 -2.70 -11.33
CA PRO A 328 -17.38 -2.28 -11.21
C PRO A 328 -17.10 -1.73 -9.81
N LYS A 329 -15.92 -2.03 -9.26
CA LYS A 329 -15.47 -1.47 -8.00
C LYS A 329 -14.29 -0.54 -8.21
N VAL A 330 -14.34 0.62 -7.57
CA VAL A 330 -13.19 1.53 -7.47
C VAL A 330 -12.39 1.16 -6.23
N ILE A 331 -11.14 0.77 -6.42
CA ILE A 331 -10.25 0.29 -5.37
C ILE A 331 -8.99 1.14 -5.37
N SER A 332 -8.58 1.60 -4.19
CA SER A 332 -7.34 2.34 -4.01
C SER A 332 -6.28 1.45 -3.35
N PHE A 333 -5.05 1.51 -3.84
CA PHE A 333 -3.89 0.80 -3.30
C PHE A 333 -2.82 1.78 -2.84
N TYR A 334 -2.13 1.43 -1.77
CA TYR A 334 -1.07 2.26 -1.20
C TYR A 334 -0.10 1.41 -0.38
N GLN A 335 1.15 1.34 -0.84
CA GLN A 335 2.20 0.58 -0.18
C GLN A 335 3.50 1.41 -0.21
N PRO A 336 3.65 2.40 0.68
CA PRO A 336 4.68 3.44 0.57
C PRO A 336 6.13 2.92 0.61
N SER A 337 6.35 1.71 1.12
CA SER A 337 7.65 1.00 1.10
C SER A 337 8.01 0.41 -0.27
N ILE A 338 7.07 0.41 -1.24
CA ILE A 338 7.25 -0.05 -2.63
C ILE A 338 6.91 1.07 -3.62
N TYR A 339 5.79 1.78 -3.40
CA TYR A 339 5.38 2.95 -4.18
C TYR A 339 4.67 3.98 -3.28
N THR A 340 5.11 5.24 -3.34
CA THR A 340 4.77 6.29 -2.36
C THR A 340 3.53 7.14 -2.72
N HIS A 341 2.74 6.71 -3.71
CA HIS A 341 1.54 7.42 -4.17
C HIS A 341 0.33 6.47 -4.16
N PHE A 342 -0.89 7.03 -4.11
CA PHE A 342 -2.11 6.25 -4.25
C PHE A 342 -2.34 5.84 -5.71
N ILE A 343 -2.70 4.58 -5.92
CA ILE A 343 -3.11 4.05 -7.22
C ILE A 343 -4.60 3.68 -7.11
N ALA A 344 -5.46 4.41 -7.80
CA ALA A 344 -6.89 4.11 -7.88
C ALA A 344 -7.22 3.37 -9.19
N ALA A 345 -7.84 2.20 -9.07
CA ALA A 345 -8.16 1.32 -10.18
C ALA A 345 -9.65 0.96 -10.21
N VAL A 346 -10.17 0.69 -11.41
CA VAL A 346 -11.53 0.18 -11.62
C VAL A 346 -11.45 -1.29 -11.97
N PHE A 347 -12.09 -2.14 -11.17
CA PHE A 347 -12.18 -3.57 -11.40
C PHE A 347 -13.57 -3.93 -11.90
N SER A 348 -13.70 -4.33 -13.16
CA SER A 348 -14.98 -4.49 -13.88
C SER A 348 -15.54 -5.92 -13.86
N LYS A 349 -14.71 -6.96 -13.69
CA LYS A 349 -15.15 -8.37 -13.80
C LYS A 349 -15.03 -9.16 -12.49
N ILE A 350 -16.02 -9.05 -11.59
CA ILE A 350 -16.10 -9.92 -10.40
C ILE A 350 -16.97 -11.14 -10.72
N HIS A 351 -16.56 -11.95 -11.70
CA HIS A 351 -17.10 -13.31 -11.84
C HIS A 351 -16.32 -14.25 -10.92
N HIS A 352 -16.97 -15.35 -10.52
CA HIS A 352 -16.48 -16.28 -9.49
C HIS A 352 -14.96 -16.55 -9.58
N ASN A 353 -14.28 -16.34 -8.45
CA ASN A 353 -12.84 -16.51 -8.16
C ASN A 353 -11.92 -15.29 -8.27
N GLY A 354 -12.43 -14.07 -8.49
CA GLY A 354 -11.82 -12.83 -7.92
C GLY A 354 -10.37 -12.51 -8.30
N ASP A 355 -9.85 -13.10 -9.38
CA ASP A 355 -8.41 -13.04 -9.70
C ASP A 355 -8.03 -11.92 -10.68
N PHE A 356 -8.89 -10.95 -11.05
CA PHE A 356 -8.61 -9.72 -11.87
C PHE A 356 -7.19 -9.59 -12.48
N ARG A 357 -6.75 -10.59 -13.25
CA ARG A 357 -5.32 -10.87 -13.38
C ARG A 357 -4.71 -9.84 -14.31
N ASN A 358 -5.41 -9.62 -15.43
CA ASN A 358 -5.04 -8.65 -16.46
C ASN A 358 -5.04 -7.22 -15.92
N GLU A 359 -6.05 -6.84 -15.11
CA GLU A 359 -6.10 -5.52 -14.49
C GLU A 359 -4.93 -5.32 -13.54
N ARG A 360 -4.59 -6.32 -12.71
CA ARG A 360 -3.41 -6.23 -11.83
C ARG A 360 -2.11 -6.18 -12.62
N GLU A 361 -1.93 -7.04 -13.61
CA GLU A 361 -0.72 -7.06 -14.46
C GLU A 361 -0.51 -5.72 -15.18
N SER A 362 -1.61 -5.12 -15.66
CA SER A 362 -1.61 -3.78 -16.23
C SER A 362 -1.15 -2.74 -15.21
N LEU A 363 -1.60 -2.80 -13.96
CA LEU A 363 -1.13 -1.89 -12.89
C LEU A 363 0.36 -2.09 -12.56
N HIS A 364 0.84 -3.33 -12.48
CA HIS A 364 2.26 -3.63 -12.29
C HIS A 364 3.11 -3.02 -13.40
N THR A 365 2.69 -3.22 -14.65
CA THR A 365 3.35 -2.69 -15.84
C THR A 365 3.31 -1.17 -15.86
N GLN A 366 2.13 -0.59 -15.66
CA GLN A 366 1.90 0.85 -15.76
C GLN A 366 2.75 1.64 -14.77
N PHE A 367 2.94 1.14 -13.54
CA PHE A 367 3.66 1.85 -12.48
C PHE A 367 5.06 1.25 -12.17
N LEU A 368 5.53 0.32 -13.00
CA LEU A 368 6.78 -0.44 -12.81
C LEU A 368 6.91 -1.00 -11.38
N VAL A 369 5.79 -1.52 -10.85
CA VAL A 369 5.77 -2.20 -9.55
C VAL A 369 6.23 -3.66 -9.78
N PRO A 370 7.21 -4.17 -9.03
CA PRO A 370 7.73 -5.53 -9.24
C PRO A 370 6.62 -6.58 -9.21
N SER A 371 6.59 -7.46 -10.22
CA SER A 371 5.61 -8.55 -10.37
C SER A 371 5.91 -9.78 -9.52
N SER A 372 6.99 -9.76 -8.72
CA SER A 372 7.40 -10.87 -7.88
C SER A 372 6.45 -11.12 -6.70
N ARG A 373 5.57 -10.17 -6.35
CA ARG A 373 4.66 -10.28 -5.20
C ARG A 373 3.32 -9.57 -5.46
N PRO A 374 2.20 -10.05 -4.88
CA PRO A 374 0.92 -9.39 -4.92
C PRO A 374 0.94 -7.95 -4.43
N GLN A 375 0.51 -6.99 -5.26
CA GLN A 375 0.38 -5.57 -4.87
C GLN A 375 -1.01 -4.97 -5.10
N PHE A 376 -1.83 -5.58 -5.96
CA PHE A 376 -3.11 -5.02 -6.38
C PHE A 376 -4.31 -5.95 -6.12
N ARG A 377 -4.25 -6.74 -5.04
CA ARG A 377 -5.32 -7.67 -4.61
C ARG A 377 -6.34 -6.98 -3.72
N LEU A 378 -7.62 -7.34 -3.80
CA LEU A 378 -8.69 -6.67 -3.05
C LEU A 378 -8.48 -6.68 -1.53
N ASN A 379 -7.93 -7.76 -0.97
CA ASN A 379 -7.66 -7.88 0.46
C ASN A 379 -6.48 -7.03 0.95
N ILE A 380 -5.65 -6.51 0.05
CA ILE A 380 -4.57 -5.56 0.38
C ILE A 380 -4.88 -4.15 -0.11
N ALA A 381 -6.13 -3.90 -0.52
CA ALA A 381 -6.60 -2.56 -0.81
C ALA A 381 -6.45 -1.64 0.40
N PHE A 382 -6.21 -0.36 0.16
CA PHE A 382 -6.10 0.63 1.22
C PHE A 382 -7.44 0.74 1.97
N GLY A 383 -7.38 0.58 3.29
CA GLY A 383 -8.57 0.54 4.15
C GLY A 383 -9.29 -0.82 4.20
N ALA A 384 -8.75 -1.87 3.57
CA ALA A 384 -9.25 -3.24 3.75
C ALA A 384 -9.18 -3.64 5.22
N LYS A 385 -10.31 -4.13 5.75
CA LYS A 385 -10.42 -4.58 7.14
C LYS A 385 -10.22 -6.09 7.19
N PHE A 386 -9.29 -6.52 8.02
CA PHE A 386 -9.06 -7.92 8.36
C PHE A 386 -8.58 -7.97 9.80
N GLU A 387 -9.28 -8.74 10.64
CA GLU A 387 -8.96 -8.92 12.06
C GLU A 387 -8.69 -7.58 12.76
N SER A 388 -9.56 -6.58 12.53
CA SER A 388 -9.28 -5.17 12.88
C SER A 388 -9.16 -4.90 14.38
N GLU A 389 -9.64 -5.80 15.22
CA GLU A 389 -9.58 -5.71 16.68
C GLU A 389 -8.26 -6.26 17.24
N ARG A 390 -7.44 -6.92 16.41
CA ARG A 390 -6.20 -7.58 16.84
C ARG A 390 -4.97 -6.76 16.51
N ILE A 391 -3.94 -6.88 17.35
CA ILE A 391 -2.67 -6.19 17.15
C ILE A 391 -1.91 -6.78 15.96
N LYS A 392 -1.30 -5.88 15.19
CA LYS A 392 -0.45 -6.20 14.05
C LYS A 392 0.98 -5.75 14.31
N ASN A 393 1.93 -6.43 13.68
CA ASN A 393 3.31 -5.98 13.53
C ASN A 393 3.98 -5.55 14.85
N VAL A 394 3.79 -6.33 15.91
CA VAL A 394 4.31 -6.07 17.27
C VAL A 394 5.83 -5.82 17.30
N HIS A 395 6.57 -6.33 16.32
CA HIS A 395 8.01 -6.10 16.23
C HIS A 395 8.42 -4.66 15.90
N LEU A 396 7.52 -3.83 15.38
CA LEU A 396 7.84 -2.45 15.03
C LEU A 396 8.18 -1.64 16.28
N GLY A 397 9.23 -0.83 16.20
CA GLY A 397 9.72 -0.01 17.31
C GLY A 397 10.76 -0.69 18.20
N LEU A 398 11.04 -1.98 18.01
CA LEU A 398 12.17 -2.63 18.67
C LEU A 398 13.50 -2.07 18.15
N GLU A 399 14.43 -1.79 19.07
CA GLU A 399 15.76 -1.29 18.74
C GLU A 399 16.62 -2.33 18.01
N ASN A 400 17.62 -1.85 17.28
CA ASN A 400 18.61 -2.74 16.67
C ASN A 400 19.46 -3.40 17.76
N VAL A 401 19.45 -4.73 17.80
CA VAL A 401 20.12 -5.52 18.83
C VAL A 401 21.64 -5.66 18.60
N LEU A 402 22.12 -5.46 17.36
CA LEU A 402 23.54 -5.54 17.02
C LEU A 402 24.08 -4.19 16.54
N LYS A 403 25.21 -3.74 17.11
CA LYS A 403 25.84 -2.47 16.72
C LYS A 403 26.31 -2.44 15.25
N ASN A 404 26.89 -3.55 14.79
CA ASN A 404 27.47 -3.69 13.44
C ASN A 404 26.78 -4.78 12.60
N GLY A 405 25.73 -5.41 13.13
CA GLY A 405 25.00 -6.47 12.45
C GLY A 405 23.89 -5.94 11.54
N LYS A 406 23.54 -6.73 10.52
CA LYS A 406 22.39 -6.48 9.65
C LYS A 406 21.17 -7.25 10.15
N THR A 407 20.00 -6.64 10.01
CA THR A 407 18.70 -7.25 10.35
C THR A 407 17.94 -7.64 9.10
N TYR A 408 17.41 -8.86 9.09
CA TYR A 408 16.57 -9.40 8.02
C TYR A 408 15.24 -9.80 8.64
N LEU A 409 14.17 -9.10 8.29
CA LEU A 409 12.87 -9.22 8.95
C LEU A 409 11.80 -9.72 7.98
N VAL A 410 10.69 -10.17 8.54
CA VAL A 410 9.42 -10.36 7.86
C VAL A 410 9.08 -9.15 6.98
N LYS A 411 8.62 -9.39 5.75
CA LYS A 411 8.27 -8.36 4.78
C LYS A 411 6.76 -8.23 4.70
N GLY A 412 6.22 -7.13 5.21
CA GLY A 412 4.78 -6.87 5.22
C GLY A 412 4.16 -7.00 6.60
N SER A 413 2.85 -7.19 6.65
CA SER A 413 2.06 -7.19 7.87
C SER A 413 1.55 -8.57 8.28
N TYR A 414 1.45 -8.81 9.58
CA TYR A 414 0.83 -9.99 10.20
C TYR A 414 0.01 -9.55 11.43
N VAL A 415 -0.91 -10.41 11.85
CA VAL A 415 -1.66 -10.29 13.11
C VAL A 415 -1.02 -11.20 14.14
N TYR A 416 -0.89 -10.72 15.39
CA TYR A 416 -0.34 -11.51 16.48
C TYR A 416 -1.41 -12.37 17.13
N PHE A 417 -1.30 -13.69 16.95
CA PHE A 417 -2.11 -14.67 17.65
C PHE A 417 -1.32 -15.27 18.83
N HIS A 418 -1.95 -15.31 20.00
CA HIS A 418 -1.38 -15.84 21.22
C HIS A 418 -2.46 -16.52 22.09
N TYR A 419 -2.05 -17.09 23.22
CA TYR A 419 -2.93 -17.84 24.12
C TYR A 419 -4.14 -17.06 24.61
N ASN A 420 -5.20 -17.82 24.90
CA ASN A 420 -6.44 -17.35 25.54
C ASN A 420 -7.24 -16.33 24.71
N GLN A 421 -6.92 -16.17 23.43
CA GLN A 421 -7.75 -15.47 22.45
C GLN A 421 -8.90 -16.36 21.95
N ASP A 422 -9.90 -15.76 21.30
CA ASP A 422 -11.06 -16.47 20.71
C ASP A 422 -11.90 -17.27 21.73
N HIS A 423 -11.83 -16.90 23.01
CA HIS A 423 -12.49 -17.63 24.11
C HIS A 423 -12.05 -19.11 24.25
N ILE A 424 -10.86 -19.46 23.74
CA ILE A 424 -10.29 -20.81 23.86
C ILE A 424 -9.17 -20.77 24.91
N LYS A 425 -9.28 -21.61 25.96
CA LYS A 425 -8.21 -21.82 26.94
C LYS A 425 -7.19 -22.81 26.37
N ASP A 426 -6.26 -22.29 25.56
CA ASP A 426 -5.25 -23.09 24.87
C ASP A 426 -3.86 -23.04 25.49
N SER A 427 -3.76 -22.50 26.70
CA SER A 427 -2.54 -22.51 27.50
C SER A 427 -2.02 -23.94 27.69
N GLY A 428 -0.78 -24.20 27.28
CA GLY A 428 -0.11 -25.49 27.41
C GLY A 428 -0.23 -26.43 26.20
N TRP A 429 -1.03 -26.10 25.18
CA TRP A 429 -1.16 -26.95 23.98
C TRP A 429 -1.36 -26.19 22.66
N GLY A 430 -1.74 -24.92 22.71
CA GLY A 430 -2.12 -24.14 21.53
C GLY A 430 -0.98 -23.45 20.76
N CYS A 431 0.27 -23.57 21.21
CA CYS A 431 1.34 -22.63 20.81
C CYS A 431 1.61 -22.67 19.29
N ALA A 432 1.68 -23.88 18.73
CA ALA A 432 1.84 -24.08 17.30
C ALA A 432 0.61 -23.66 16.47
N TYR A 433 -0.60 -23.80 17.03
CA TYR A 433 -1.83 -23.32 16.39
C TYR A 433 -1.81 -21.79 16.24
N ARG A 434 -1.40 -21.08 17.29
CA ARG A 434 -1.30 -19.61 17.28
C ARG A 434 -0.19 -19.11 16.35
N SER A 435 0.95 -19.81 16.31
CA SER A 435 1.99 -19.54 15.31
C SER A 435 1.47 -19.73 13.87
N LEU A 436 0.74 -20.81 13.61
CA LEU A 436 0.09 -21.07 12.31
C LEU A 436 -0.93 -19.98 11.95
N GLN A 437 -1.77 -19.54 12.88
CA GLN A 437 -2.71 -18.43 12.65
C GLN A 437 -1.98 -17.12 12.29
N THR A 438 -0.86 -16.84 12.96
CA THR A 438 0.01 -15.70 12.65
C THR A 438 0.54 -15.79 11.21
N ILE A 439 1.06 -16.96 10.80
CA ILE A 439 1.53 -17.21 9.42
C ILE A 439 0.40 -17.00 8.42
N ILE A 440 -0.78 -17.60 8.62
CA ILE A 440 -1.93 -17.49 7.72
C ILE A 440 -2.37 -16.03 7.57
N SER A 441 -2.38 -15.27 8.67
CA SER A 441 -2.73 -13.85 8.64
C SER A 441 -1.76 -13.04 7.77
N TRP A 442 -0.47 -13.41 7.77
CA TRP A 442 0.53 -12.76 6.92
C TRP A 442 0.24 -13.01 5.44
N PHE A 443 -0.02 -14.26 5.05
CA PHE A 443 -0.36 -14.59 3.66
C PHE A 443 -1.61 -13.86 3.18
N HIS A 444 -2.60 -13.66 4.06
CA HIS A 444 -3.77 -12.86 3.74
C HIS A 444 -3.42 -11.38 3.56
N LEU A 445 -2.71 -10.79 4.51
CA LEU A 445 -2.36 -9.37 4.49
C LEU A 445 -1.33 -9.03 3.40
N GLN A 446 -0.69 -10.02 2.79
CA GLN A 446 0.23 -9.86 1.65
C GLN A 446 -0.42 -10.22 0.31
N GLY A 447 -1.72 -10.54 0.29
CA GLY A 447 -2.44 -10.76 -0.97
C GLY A 447 -2.27 -12.16 -1.59
N TYR A 448 -1.57 -13.08 -0.92
CA TYR A 448 -1.37 -14.44 -1.43
C TYR A 448 -2.62 -15.31 -1.27
N ILE A 449 -3.39 -15.11 -0.21
CA ILE A 449 -4.65 -15.84 0.03
C ILE A 449 -5.78 -14.88 0.38
N TYR A 450 -7.00 -15.23 -0.01
CA TYR A 450 -8.20 -14.49 0.36
C TYR A 450 -9.03 -15.31 1.34
N ILE A 451 -9.14 -14.85 2.59
CA ILE A 451 -9.88 -15.51 3.66
C ILE A 451 -10.75 -14.49 4.39
N SER A 452 -11.89 -14.93 4.92
CA SER A 452 -12.77 -14.09 5.75
C SER A 452 -12.26 -13.97 7.18
N SER A 453 -11.59 -15.00 7.68
CA SER A 453 -11.02 -15.10 9.03
C SER A 453 -9.95 -16.19 9.05
N VAL A 454 -9.04 -16.14 10.01
CA VAL A 454 -8.10 -17.25 10.22
C VAL A 454 -8.83 -18.51 10.73
N PRO A 455 -8.33 -19.74 10.46
CA PRO A 455 -8.95 -20.95 10.94
C PRO A 455 -8.78 -21.10 12.46
N ASN A 456 -9.83 -21.56 13.13
CA ASN A 456 -9.74 -21.92 14.55
C ASN A 456 -9.04 -23.28 14.74
N HIS A 457 -8.72 -23.64 15.98
CA HIS A 457 -8.03 -24.90 16.31
C HIS A 457 -8.75 -26.12 15.76
N LYS A 458 -10.08 -26.17 15.84
CA LYS A 458 -10.89 -27.29 15.35
C LYS A 458 -10.80 -27.42 13.82
N SER A 459 -10.79 -26.31 13.09
CA SER A 459 -10.59 -26.29 11.63
C SER A 459 -9.19 -26.80 11.25
N ILE A 460 -8.16 -26.42 12.01
CA ILE A 460 -6.79 -26.90 11.82
C ILE A 460 -6.70 -28.41 12.11
N GLN A 461 -7.29 -28.88 13.21
CA GLN A 461 -7.37 -30.30 13.54
C GLN A 461 -8.12 -31.11 12.46
N MET A 462 -9.21 -30.55 11.92
CA MET A 462 -9.96 -31.16 10.82
C MET A 462 -9.12 -31.28 9.54
N ALA A 463 -8.28 -30.29 9.24
CA ALA A 463 -7.35 -30.37 8.12
C ALA A 463 -6.36 -31.52 8.28
N LEU A 464 -5.79 -31.69 9.47
CA LEU A 464 -4.85 -32.77 9.79
C LEU A 464 -5.51 -34.16 9.70
N PHE A 465 -6.75 -34.28 10.16
CA PHE A 465 -7.54 -35.50 9.97
C PHE A 465 -7.80 -35.77 8.48
N SER A 466 -8.11 -34.73 7.69
CA SER A 466 -8.46 -34.84 6.27
C SER A 466 -7.27 -35.28 5.41
N VAL A 467 -6.05 -34.91 5.76
CA VAL A 467 -4.82 -35.43 5.14
C VAL A 467 -4.35 -36.77 5.70
N LYS A 468 -5.13 -37.38 6.61
CA LYS A 468 -4.84 -38.68 7.26
C LYS A 468 -3.58 -38.68 8.12
N ASP A 469 -3.15 -37.53 8.61
CA ASP A 469 -2.04 -37.41 9.56
C ASP A 469 -2.47 -37.75 10.99
N LYS A 470 -3.68 -37.34 11.38
CA LYS A 470 -4.25 -37.58 12.71
C LYS A 470 -5.54 -38.40 12.66
N PRO A 471 -5.87 -39.16 13.71
CA PRO A 471 -7.13 -39.88 13.80
C PRO A 471 -8.31 -38.93 14.07
N LYS A 472 -9.55 -39.41 13.93
CA LYS A 472 -10.76 -38.56 14.05
C LYS A 472 -10.92 -37.95 15.45
N GLU A 473 -10.50 -38.67 16.48
CA GLU A 473 -10.55 -38.30 17.89
C GLU A 473 -9.65 -37.10 18.21
N PHE A 474 -8.69 -36.80 17.33
CA PHE A 474 -7.84 -35.61 17.43
C PHE A 474 -8.66 -34.31 17.26
N VAL A 475 -9.76 -34.36 16.49
CA VAL A 475 -10.60 -33.20 16.22
C VAL A 475 -11.43 -32.84 17.45
N GLY A 476 -11.23 -31.62 17.95
CA GLY A 476 -11.82 -31.13 19.20
C GLY A 476 -10.98 -31.46 20.44
N SER A 477 -9.83 -32.10 20.29
CA SER A 477 -8.91 -32.36 21.41
C SER A 477 -8.11 -31.11 21.81
N SER A 478 -7.38 -31.22 22.92
CA SER A 478 -6.38 -30.24 23.37
C SER A 478 -4.95 -30.75 23.16
N GLN A 479 -4.72 -31.55 22.12
CA GLN A 479 -3.38 -32.04 21.79
C GLN A 479 -2.59 -30.98 21.03
N TRP A 480 -1.30 -30.88 21.33
CA TRP A 480 -0.37 -30.00 20.62
C TRP A 480 -0.04 -30.55 19.22
N ILE A 481 0.48 -29.67 18.35
CA ILE A 481 0.98 -30.01 17.01
C ILE A 481 2.40 -29.47 16.82
N GLY A 482 3.16 -30.01 15.88
CA GLY A 482 4.51 -29.57 15.56
C GLY A 482 4.63 -28.90 14.19
N SER A 483 5.87 -28.61 13.79
CA SER A 483 6.21 -27.90 12.54
C SER A 483 5.76 -28.66 11.29
N GLN A 484 5.71 -30.00 11.36
CA GLN A 484 5.27 -30.85 10.25
C GLN A 484 3.75 -30.77 10.05
N GLU A 485 2.97 -30.83 11.12
CA GLU A 485 1.53 -30.60 11.07
C GLU A 485 1.19 -29.18 10.60
N VAL A 486 1.95 -28.17 11.04
CA VAL A 486 1.82 -26.78 10.54
C VAL A 486 2.01 -26.74 9.02
N CYS A 487 3.03 -27.42 8.49
CA CYS A 487 3.26 -27.55 7.05
C CYS A 487 2.07 -28.22 6.34
N TYR A 488 1.55 -29.32 6.88
CA TYR A 488 0.41 -30.03 6.30
C TYR A 488 -0.87 -29.18 6.30
N ALA A 489 -1.14 -28.44 7.37
CA ALA A 489 -2.29 -27.55 7.46
C ALA A 489 -2.20 -26.41 6.45
N LEU A 490 -1.03 -25.78 6.30
CA LEU A 490 -0.79 -24.72 5.30
C LEU A 490 -1.04 -25.20 3.86
N ASP A 491 -0.52 -26.38 3.51
CA ASP A 491 -0.69 -26.93 2.16
C ASP A 491 -2.14 -27.39 1.92
N HIS A 492 -2.77 -28.07 2.90
CA HIS A 492 -4.13 -28.58 2.74
C HIS A 492 -5.16 -27.45 2.61
N LEU A 493 -5.08 -26.45 3.50
CA LEU A 493 -6.07 -25.38 3.57
C LEU A 493 -5.88 -24.34 2.45
N TYR A 494 -4.63 -24.05 2.09
CA TYR A 494 -4.31 -22.88 1.27
C TYR A 494 -3.30 -23.13 0.15
N ARG A 495 -2.85 -24.37 -0.05
CA ARG A 495 -1.81 -24.74 -1.04
C ARG A 495 -0.46 -24.05 -0.83
N ILE A 496 -0.21 -23.56 0.38
CA ILE A 496 1.07 -22.93 0.74
C ILE A 496 2.10 -24.03 1.01
N LYS A 497 3.11 -24.11 0.15
CA LYS A 497 4.25 -25.03 0.35
C LYS A 497 5.20 -24.49 1.41
N SER A 498 5.83 -25.38 2.16
CA SER A 498 6.81 -25.03 3.19
C SER A 498 8.06 -25.89 3.09
N LYS A 499 9.21 -25.32 3.46
CA LYS A 499 10.46 -26.07 3.67
C LYS A 499 10.58 -26.39 5.16
N ILE A 500 10.91 -27.64 5.49
CA ILE A 500 11.26 -28.02 6.86
C ILE A 500 12.79 -28.03 7.01
N ILE A 501 13.29 -27.39 8.07
CA ILE A 501 14.68 -27.51 8.52
C ILE A 501 14.66 -28.26 9.84
N PHE A 502 15.42 -29.34 9.92
CA PHE A 502 15.61 -30.12 11.14
C PHE A 502 16.94 -29.72 11.75
N VAL A 503 16.95 -29.39 13.04
CA VAL A 503 18.16 -29.16 13.82
C VAL A 503 18.15 -30.06 15.05
N SER A 504 19.26 -30.76 15.29
CA SER A 504 19.35 -31.74 16.38
C SER A 504 19.72 -31.10 17.72
N SER A 505 20.17 -29.85 17.70
CA SER A 505 20.53 -29.05 18.90
C SER A 505 20.39 -27.55 18.61
N PRO A 506 20.20 -26.69 19.64
CA PRO A 506 20.20 -25.23 19.46
C PRO A 506 21.47 -24.67 18.81
N SER A 507 22.64 -25.26 19.06
CA SER A 507 23.90 -24.81 18.47
C SER A 507 23.90 -24.85 16.94
N GLU A 508 23.10 -25.74 16.35
CA GLU A 508 22.95 -25.83 14.91
C GLU A 508 22.11 -24.69 14.31
N LEU A 509 21.27 -24.02 15.10
CA LEU A 509 20.47 -22.87 14.63
C LEU A 509 21.35 -21.75 14.08
N THR A 510 22.48 -21.49 14.75
CA THR A 510 23.50 -20.54 14.26
C THR A 510 24.04 -20.95 12.90
N GLY A 511 24.25 -22.26 12.68
CA GLY A 511 24.66 -22.81 11.38
C GLY A 511 23.62 -22.60 10.28
N GLN A 512 22.34 -22.46 10.63
CA GLN A 512 21.24 -22.19 9.69
C GLN A 512 21.02 -20.69 9.39
N ILE A 513 21.78 -19.77 10.01
CA ILE A 513 21.53 -18.33 9.92
C ILE A 513 21.46 -17.81 8.48
N ARG A 514 22.35 -18.29 7.59
CA ARG A 514 22.36 -17.89 6.18
C ARG A 514 21.11 -18.34 5.42
N ILE A 515 20.55 -19.50 5.79
CA ILE A 515 19.30 -20.00 5.20
C ILE A 515 18.13 -19.14 5.68
N LEU A 516 18.12 -18.73 6.94
CA LEU A 516 17.08 -17.84 7.48
C LEU A 516 17.16 -16.44 6.87
N ILE A 517 18.37 -15.88 6.71
CA ILE A 517 18.59 -14.62 5.99
C ILE A 517 17.99 -14.71 4.58
N LYS A 518 18.38 -15.74 3.81
CA LYS A 518 17.87 -15.97 2.46
C LYS A 518 16.34 -16.08 2.45
N HIS A 519 15.75 -16.79 3.42
CA HIS A 519 14.30 -16.89 3.55
C HIS A 519 13.63 -15.52 3.75
N PHE A 520 14.14 -14.67 4.64
CA PHE A 520 13.56 -13.34 4.86
C PHE A 520 13.77 -12.39 3.66
N GLU A 521 14.85 -12.56 2.90
CA GLU A 521 15.09 -11.82 1.67
C GLU A 521 14.16 -12.24 0.53
N GLU A 522 14.00 -13.53 0.28
CA GLU A 522 13.22 -14.05 -0.86
C GLU A 522 11.72 -14.14 -0.52
N ASN A 523 11.38 -14.81 0.58
CA ASN A 523 10.01 -15.05 1.01
C ASN A 523 9.50 -13.96 1.96
N GLY A 524 10.28 -13.63 2.99
CA GLY A 524 9.89 -12.64 3.99
C GLY A 524 8.68 -13.05 4.82
N SER A 525 8.29 -14.32 4.84
CA SER A 525 7.18 -14.86 5.64
C SER A 525 7.65 -15.21 7.07
N PRO A 526 6.77 -15.17 8.08
CA PRO A 526 7.08 -15.67 9.43
C PRO A 526 7.41 -17.17 9.41
N ILE A 527 8.33 -17.59 10.27
CA ILE A 527 8.78 -18.98 10.39
C ILE A 527 8.26 -19.56 11.71
N MET A 528 7.60 -20.71 11.69
CA MET A 528 7.27 -21.42 12.92
C MET A 528 8.45 -22.30 13.32
N ILE A 529 8.83 -22.28 14.59
CA ILE A 529 9.85 -23.17 15.16
C ILE A 529 9.22 -23.95 16.32
N GLY A 530 9.35 -25.27 16.30
CA GLY A 530 8.85 -26.18 17.33
C GLY A 530 9.99 -26.99 17.94
N GLY A 531 10.04 -27.08 19.27
CA GLY A 531 10.97 -27.93 20.02
C GLY A 531 10.25 -28.58 21.20
N GLY A 532 10.21 -29.91 21.20
CA GLY A 532 9.36 -30.66 22.13
C GLY A 532 7.88 -30.24 22.02
N VAL A 533 7.31 -29.81 23.14
CA VAL A 533 5.91 -29.36 23.24
C VAL A 533 5.72 -27.84 23.07
N LEU A 534 6.82 -27.10 22.87
CA LEU A 534 6.81 -25.65 22.75
C LEU A 534 6.99 -25.21 21.29
N ALA A 535 6.33 -24.11 20.94
CA ALA A 535 6.42 -23.51 19.62
C ALA A 535 6.53 -21.99 19.73
N HIS A 536 7.33 -21.40 18.84
CA HIS A 536 7.47 -19.96 18.71
C HIS A 536 7.41 -19.55 17.24
N THR A 537 7.31 -18.24 16.98
CA THR A 537 7.38 -17.70 15.61
C THR A 537 8.61 -16.81 15.48
N ILE A 538 9.50 -17.12 14.53
CA ILE A 538 10.64 -16.27 14.19
C ILE A 538 10.19 -15.26 13.13
N LEU A 539 10.32 -13.97 13.44
CA LEU A 539 9.96 -12.85 12.57
C LEU A 539 11.16 -12.23 11.87
N GLY A 540 12.37 -12.62 12.24
CA GLY A 540 13.58 -12.08 11.67
C GLY A 540 14.84 -12.58 12.34
N VAL A 541 15.97 -12.23 11.76
CA VAL A 541 17.31 -12.53 12.28
C VAL A 541 18.19 -11.29 12.21
N ALA A 542 19.11 -11.14 13.16
CA ALA A 542 20.21 -10.19 13.10
C ALA A 542 21.51 -10.97 13.04
N PHE A 543 22.44 -10.56 12.17
CA PHE A 543 23.71 -11.23 11.98
C PHE A 543 24.85 -10.23 11.76
N ASP A 544 25.92 -10.37 12.53
CA ASP A 544 27.18 -9.66 12.34
C ASP A 544 28.20 -10.60 11.71
N GLU A 545 28.53 -10.34 10.45
CA GLU A 545 29.46 -11.17 9.67
C GLU A 545 30.89 -11.15 10.22
N ASN A 546 31.26 -10.16 11.01
CA ASN A 546 32.64 -10.00 11.49
C ASN A 546 32.97 -10.89 12.68
N ASN A 547 32.01 -11.08 13.59
CA ASN A 547 32.20 -11.86 14.82
C ASN A 547 31.28 -13.09 14.89
N GLY A 548 30.37 -13.26 13.92
CA GLY A 548 29.42 -14.38 13.87
C GLY A 548 28.25 -14.26 14.85
N ASP A 549 28.07 -13.10 15.50
CA ASP A 549 27.00 -12.90 16.47
C ASP A 549 25.64 -12.92 15.76
N CYS A 550 24.73 -13.77 16.27
CA CYS A 550 23.40 -13.94 15.72
C CYS A 550 22.30 -13.77 16.78
N ARG A 551 21.19 -13.16 16.37
CA ARG A 551 19.98 -13.01 17.19
C ARG A 551 18.76 -13.40 16.38
N PHE A 552 17.74 -13.92 17.07
CA PHE A 552 16.47 -14.31 16.49
C PHE A 552 15.39 -13.38 17.04
N LEU A 553 14.61 -12.76 16.17
CA LEU A 553 13.44 -11.99 16.61
C LEU A 553 12.29 -12.97 16.80
N VAL A 554 11.93 -13.21 18.06
CA VAL A 554 10.92 -14.20 18.45
C VAL A 554 9.62 -13.50 18.81
N LEU A 555 8.52 -14.01 18.28
CA LEU A 555 7.15 -13.71 18.67
C LEU A 555 6.58 -14.92 19.40
N ASP A 556 6.26 -14.72 20.66
CA ASP A 556 5.92 -15.78 21.60
C ASP A 556 4.40 -16.01 21.66
N PRO A 557 3.88 -17.14 21.16
CA PRO A 557 2.44 -17.43 21.21
C PRO A 557 1.92 -17.71 22.63
N HIS A 558 2.79 -17.89 23.63
CA HIS A 558 2.40 -18.19 25.01
C HIS A 558 1.96 -16.95 25.80
N TYR A 559 2.09 -15.75 25.23
CA TYR A 559 1.66 -14.51 25.87
C TYR A 559 0.18 -14.56 26.28
N ILE A 560 -0.11 -14.10 27.50
CA ILE A 560 -1.47 -14.06 28.09
C ILE A 560 -1.81 -12.67 28.63
N GLY A 561 -0.97 -11.67 28.37
CA GLY A 561 -1.20 -10.30 28.84
C GLY A 561 -2.16 -9.53 27.93
N GLU A 562 -2.28 -8.24 28.20
CA GLU A 562 -3.12 -7.34 27.41
C GLU A 562 -2.54 -7.14 26.01
N ASP A 563 -3.44 -6.96 25.05
CA ASP A 563 -3.14 -6.51 23.70
C ASP A 563 -2.73 -5.02 23.75
N ASP A 564 -1.47 -4.78 24.12
CA ASP A 564 -0.78 -3.51 24.03
C ASP A 564 0.68 -3.73 23.60
N VAL A 565 1.13 -3.04 22.54
CA VAL A 565 2.45 -3.28 21.94
C VAL A 565 3.58 -3.07 22.94
N ALA A 566 3.52 -2.02 23.76
CA ALA A 566 4.56 -1.72 24.73
C ALA A 566 4.61 -2.78 25.85
N ASN A 567 3.45 -3.26 26.30
CA ASN A 567 3.34 -4.36 27.26
C ASN A 567 3.86 -5.68 26.69
N ILE A 568 3.49 -6.01 25.46
CA ILE A 568 3.93 -7.24 24.78
C ILE A 568 5.46 -7.24 24.64
N GLN A 569 6.05 -6.17 24.12
CA GLN A 569 7.51 -6.06 23.97
C GLN A 569 8.22 -6.11 25.33
N ARG A 570 7.73 -5.36 26.33
CA ARG A 570 8.32 -5.30 27.67
C ARG A 570 8.27 -6.64 28.41
N LYS A 571 7.20 -7.42 28.23
CA LYS A 571 7.03 -8.75 28.85
C LYS A 571 7.64 -9.89 28.02
N GLY A 572 8.36 -9.58 26.94
CA GLY A 572 9.04 -10.57 26.11
C GLY A 572 8.16 -11.28 25.08
N GLY A 573 6.89 -10.92 24.94
CA GLY A 573 5.98 -11.50 23.94
C GLY A 573 6.43 -11.26 22.49
N CYS A 574 7.21 -10.20 22.25
CA CYS A 574 8.00 -10.04 21.03
C CYS A 574 9.37 -9.42 21.38
N SER A 575 10.46 -10.15 21.14
CA SER A 575 11.80 -9.73 21.57
C SER A 575 12.92 -10.40 20.78
N TRP A 576 14.09 -9.76 20.77
CA TRP A 576 15.33 -10.36 20.24
C TRP A 576 15.92 -11.35 21.23
N GLN A 577 16.23 -12.55 20.76
CA GLN A 577 16.72 -13.67 21.56
C GLN A 577 18.07 -14.18 21.06
N THR A 578 18.88 -14.67 21.98
CA THR A 578 20.15 -15.35 21.71
C THR A 578 19.91 -16.85 21.49
N VAL A 579 20.96 -17.60 21.15
CA VAL A 579 20.89 -19.07 21.06
C VAL A 579 20.52 -19.72 22.40
N SER A 580 20.92 -19.11 23.51
CA SER A 580 20.62 -19.61 24.87
C SER A 580 19.15 -19.49 25.27
N PHE A 581 18.30 -18.87 24.44
CA PHE A 581 16.85 -18.91 24.62
C PHE A 581 16.27 -20.30 24.36
N TRP A 582 16.92 -21.09 23.49
CA TRP A 582 16.49 -22.43 23.13
C TRP A 582 17.07 -23.45 24.11
N ASP A 583 16.27 -24.45 24.49
CA ASP A 583 16.66 -25.53 25.40
C ASP A 583 17.73 -26.42 24.75
N GLU A 584 18.91 -26.48 25.38
CA GLU A 584 20.08 -27.23 24.92
C GLU A 584 19.83 -28.73 24.77
N ASN A 585 18.83 -29.27 25.46
CA ASN A 585 18.50 -30.70 25.44
C ASN A 585 17.39 -31.06 24.43
N SER A 586 16.91 -30.10 23.65
CA SER A 586 15.82 -30.25 22.72
C SER A 586 16.29 -30.23 21.26
N PHE A 587 15.61 -30.99 20.39
CA PHE A 587 15.70 -30.83 18.95
C PHE A 587 14.67 -29.77 18.49
N TYR A 588 14.92 -29.13 17.35
CA TYR A 588 13.99 -28.15 16.79
C TYR A 588 13.72 -28.41 15.31
N ASN A 589 12.48 -28.18 14.92
CA ASN A 589 12.05 -28.21 13.52
C ASN A 589 11.50 -26.83 13.15
N LEU A 590 12.00 -26.26 12.06
CA LEU A 590 11.53 -24.98 11.54
C LEU A 590 10.68 -25.23 10.30
N CYS A 591 9.46 -24.70 10.29
CA CYS A 591 8.59 -24.64 9.12
C CYS A 591 8.73 -23.26 8.48
N LEU A 592 9.26 -23.22 7.26
CA LEU A 592 9.53 -22.03 6.46
C LEU A 592 8.51 -21.95 5.32
N PRO A 593 7.41 -21.19 5.45
CA PRO A 593 6.40 -21.07 4.40
C PRO A 593 6.94 -20.34 3.17
N GLN A 594 6.78 -20.91 1.98
CA GLN A 594 7.27 -20.33 0.74
C GLN A 594 6.20 -19.45 0.09
N VAL A 595 6.63 -18.42 -0.63
CA VAL A 595 5.75 -17.59 -1.46
C VAL A 595 5.90 -17.96 -2.92
N GLU A 596 4.83 -17.80 -3.69
CA GLU A 596 4.85 -17.92 -5.14
C GLU A 596 5.00 -16.54 -5.79
N GLU A 597 5.59 -16.48 -6.99
CA GLU A 597 5.59 -15.26 -7.80
C GLU A 597 4.18 -14.96 -8.28
N GLU A 598 3.82 -13.67 -8.44
CA GLU A 598 2.46 -13.32 -8.85
C GLU A 598 2.22 -13.56 -10.35
N PHE A 599 3.20 -13.21 -11.20
CA PHE A 599 3.08 -13.27 -12.66
C PHE A 599 4.19 -14.07 -13.32
#